data_AF-A0AAC9YN84-F1
#
_entry.id   AF-A0AAC9YN84-F1
#
_cell.length_a   1.000
_cell.length_b   1.000
_cell.length_c   1.000
_cell.angle_alpha   90.00
_cell.angle_beta   90.00
_cell.angle_gamma   90.00
#
_symmetry.space_group_name_H-M   'P 1'
#
loop_
_entity.id
_entity.type
_entity.pdbx_description
1 polymer ?
#
loop_
_entity_poly.entity_id
_entity_poly.type
_entity_poly.pdbx_seq_one_letter_code
_entity_poly.pdbx_strand_id
1 'polypeptide(L)'
;MTSPRRGTDRPFTVIVCAACAVDDQLSVIDELRPAIRRCPRSMLVSAACMLGPLTCASRPTGGGVMALVQPCTIDRVASGPAQWIGPIADSDSAAALRDWLVLGQWENIPVPRQLDRHQRWARGSHRRN
;
A
#
# COMPACT_ATOMS: atom_id res chain seq x y z
N MET A 1 -10.89 -9.84 -28.84
CA MET A 1 -10.89 -9.76 -27.36
C MET A 1 -9.47 -10.00 -26.87
N THR A 2 -8.74 -8.93 -26.55
CA THR A 2 -7.42 -9.04 -25.89
C THR A 2 -7.65 -9.55 -24.47
N SER A 3 -7.07 -10.72 -24.13
CA SER A 3 -7.08 -11.21 -22.75
C SER A 3 -6.58 -10.11 -21.81
N PRO A 4 -7.23 -9.88 -20.64
CA PRO A 4 -6.73 -8.92 -19.68
C PRO A 4 -5.28 -9.27 -19.37
N ARG A 5 -4.35 -8.32 -19.57
CA ARG A 5 -2.93 -8.52 -19.26
C ARG A 5 -2.83 -8.95 -17.80
N ARG A 6 -2.32 -10.15 -17.55
CA ARG A 6 -2.11 -10.68 -16.19
C ARG A 6 -1.16 -9.75 -15.43
N GLY A 7 -1.43 -9.53 -14.15
CA GLY A 7 -0.48 -8.87 -13.27
C GLY A 7 0.63 -9.84 -12.86
N THR A 8 1.49 -9.39 -11.95
CA THR A 8 2.58 -10.20 -11.42
C THR A 8 2.09 -11.49 -10.75
N ASP A 9 2.88 -12.55 -10.91
CA ASP A 9 2.68 -13.86 -10.26
C ASP A 9 3.41 -13.98 -8.91
N ARG A 10 4.09 -12.92 -8.49
CA ARG A 10 4.82 -12.88 -7.22
C ARG A 10 3.84 -12.75 -6.05
N PRO A 11 3.94 -13.56 -4.98
CA PRO A 11 3.02 -13.45 -3.85
C PRO A 11 3.31 -12.22 -2.99
N PHE A 12 2.24 -11.54 -2.59
CA PHE A 12 2.29 -10.42 -1.65
C PHE A 12 0.95 -10.28 -0.93
N THR A 13 0.99 -9.64 0.24
CA THR A 13 -0.21 -9.18 0.94
C THR A 13 -0.18 -7.65 0.98
N VAL A 14 -1.27 -7.01 0.55
CA VAL A 14 -1.49 -5.59 0.79
C VAL A 14 -2.54 -5.43 1.89
N ILE A 15 -2.17 -4.69 2.93
CA ILE A 15 -3.02 -4.38 4.08
C ILE A 15 -3.37 -2.91 4.01
N VAL A 16 -4.64 -2.57 4.00
CA VAL A 16 -5.14 -1.19 3.90
C VAL A 16 -5.80 -0.81 5.23
N CYS A 17 -5.40 0.33 5.78
CA CYS A 17 -6.02 0.94 6.94
C CYS A 17 -7.35 1.58 6.54
N ALA A 18 -8.46 0.96 6.92
CA ALA A 18 -9.79 1.51 6.66
C ALA A 18 -10.12 2.73 7.55
N ALA A 19 -9.46 2.86 8.71
CA ALA A 19 -9.71 3.93 9.68
C ALA A 19 -8.94 5.24 9.40
N CYS A 20 -8.04 5.25 8.40
CA CYS A 20 -7.16 6.37 8.11
C CYS A 20 -7.72 7.30 7.02
N ALA A 21 -8.87 6.95 6.43
CA ALA A 21 -9.51 7.77 5.40
C ALA A 21 -9.96 9.11 5.99
N VAL A 22 -9.66 10.20 5.28
CA VAL A 22 -10.01 11.57 5.67
C VAL A 22 -11.19 12.10 4.86
N ASP A 23 -11.52 11.39 3.78
CA ASP A 23 -12.61 11.69 2.86
C ASP A 23 -13.21 10.36 2.38
N ASP A 24 -14.54 10.27 2.37
CA ASP A 24 -15.30 9.08 1.96
C ASP A 24 -15.36 8.91 0.44
N GLN A 25 -14.87 9.88 -0.34
CA GLN A 25 -14.98 9.84 -1.81
C GLN A 25 -14.11 8.76 -2.47
N LEU A 26 -13.03 8.28 -1.85
CA LEU A 26 -12.12 7.30 -2.44
C LEU A 26 -11.94 6.05 -1.56
N SER A 27 -12.67 4.99 -1.91
CA SER A 27 -12.41 3.65 -1.36
C SER A 27 -11.17 3.05 -2.02
N VAL A 28 -10.01 3.19 -1.37
CA VAL A 28 -8.75 2.57 -1.81
C VAL A 28 -8.89 1.05 -1.97
N ILE A 29 -9.72 0.41 -1.14
CA ILE A 29 -10.04 -1.02 -1.28
C ILE A 29 -10.67 -1.32 -2.64
N ASP A 30 -11.63 -0.51 -3.07
CA ASP A 30 -12.33 -0.72 -4.33
C ASP A 30 -11.45 -0.40 -5.52
N GLU A 31 -10.61 0.63 -5.41
CA GLU A 31 -9.58 0.93 -6.40
C GLU A 31 -8.57 -0.21 -6.57
N LEU A 32 -8.10 -0.81 -5.47
CA LEU A 32 -7.11 -1.89 -5.54
C LEU A 32 -7.70 -3.22 -6.00
N ARG A 33 -8.99 -3.47 -5.80
CA ARG A 33 -9.64 -4.76 -6.06
C ARG A 33 -9.42 -5.30 -7.49
N PRO A 34 -9.56 -4.50 -8.57
CA PRO A 34 -9.25 -4.95 -9.93
C PRO A 34 -7.77 -5.37 -10.12
N ALA A 35 -6.83 -4.65 -9.50
CA ALA A 35 -5.40 -4.97 -9.59
C ALA A 35 -5.08 -6.29 -8.88
N ILE A 36 -5.63 -6.49 -7.69
CA ILE A 36 -5.45 -7.71 -6.88
C ILE A 36 -6.03 -8.93 -7.61
N ARG A 37 -7.21 -8.80 -8.22
CA ARG A 37 -7.80 -9.87 -9.05
C ARG A 37 -6.93 -10.29 -10.25
N ARG A 38 -6.05 -9.40 -10.73
CA ARG A 38 -5.10 -9.70 -11.82
C ARG A 38 -3.81 -10.35 -11.34
N CYS A 39 -3.56 -10.39 -10.02
CA CYS A 39 -2.35 -10.93 -9.40
C CYS A 39 -2.69 -12.22 -8.62
N PRO A 40 -2.48 -13.43 -9.19
CA PRO A 40 -3.06 -14.69 -8.71
C PRO A 40 -2.67 -15.12 -7.29
N ARG A 41 -1.60 -14.54 -6.73
CA ARG A 41 -1.07 -14.88 -5.40
C ARG A 41 -1.09 -13.68 -4.46
N SER A 42 -1.83 -12.64 -4.83
CA SER A 42 -2.00 -11.47 -3.98
C SER A 42 -3.13 -11.67 -2.97
N MET A 43 -3.09 -10.93 -1.88
CA MET A 43 -4.18 -10.82 -0.92
C MET A 43 -4.40 -9.36 -0.56
N LEU A 44 -5.66 -8.93 -0.51
CA LEU A 44 -6.07 -7.61 -0.03
C LEU A 44 -6.73 -7.78 1.34
N VAL A 45 -6.18 -7.11 2.34
CA VAL A 45 -6.65 -7.15 3.73
C VAL A 45 -7.09 -5.75 4.13
N SER A 46 -8.29 -5.63 4.69
CA SER A 46 -8.72 -4.42 5.38
C SER A 46 -8.42 -4.57 6.86
N ALA A 47 -7.81 -3.56 7.47
CA ALA A 47 -7.47 -3.55 8.88
C ALA A 47 -7.90 -2.24 9.55
N ALA A 48 -8.03 -2.29 10.88
CA ALA A 48 -8.09 -1.09 11.70
C ALA A 48 -6.77 -0.27 11.59
N CYS A 49 -6.70 0.86 12.29
CA CYS A 49 -5.54 1.73 12.20
C CYS A 49 -4.25 1.04 12.67
N MET A 50 -3.34 0.78 11.73
CA MET A 50 -2.06 0.11 11.99
C MET A 50 -1.03 0.99 12.71
N LEU A 51 -1.23 2.31 12.74
CA LEU A 51 -0.37 3.27 13.46
C LEU A 51 -0.94 3.66 14.84
N GLY A 52 -2.18 3.26 15.14
CA GLY A 52 -2.98 3.81 16.22
C GLY A 52 -3.75 5.08 15.78
N PRO A 53 -5.03 5.25 16.17
CA PRO A 53 -5.87 6.36 15.69
C PRO A 53 -5.27 7.75 15.93
N LEU A 54 -4.74 7.98 17.13
CA LEU A 54 -4.14 9.27 17.51
C LEU A 54 -2.89 9.58 16.68
N THR A 55 -1.95 8.63 16.60
CA THR A 55 -0.73 8.76 15.80
C THR A 55 -1.03 9.05 14.34
N CYS A 56 -2.06 8.39 13.79
CA CYS A 56 -2.47 8.59 12.40
C CYS A 56 -3.06 9.98 12.16
N ALA A 57 -3.96 10.43 13.05
CA ALA A 57 -4.60 11.74 12.94
C ALA A 57 -3.61 12.91 13.11
N SER A 58 -2.61 12.75 13.99
CA SER A 58 -1.60 13.79 14.27
C SER A 58 -0.38 13.75 13.34
N ARG A 59 -0.40 12.90 12.32
CA ARG A 59 0.79 12.66 11.50
C ARG A 59 1.12 13.85 10.59
N PRO A 60 2.39 14.31 10.56
CA PRO A 60 2.79 15.49 9.78
C PRO A 60 2.85 15.23 8.26
N THR A 61 2.76 13.98 7.81
CA THR A 61 2.82 13.64 6.38
C THR A 61 1.51 13.90 5.64
N GLY A 62 0.49 14.42 6.33
CA GLY A 62 -0.85 14.64 5.80
C GLY A 62 -1.79 13.46 6.07
N GLY A 63 -3.07 13.74 5.86
CA GLY A 63 -4.14 12.76 5.96
C GLY A 63 -4.22 11.88 4.69
N GLY A 64 -4.78 10.69 4.86
CA GLY A 64 -5.02 9.74 3.77
C GLY A 64 -4.87 8.31 4.24
N VAL A 65 -5.39 7.40 3.43
CA VAL A 65 -5.33 5.97 3.70
C VAL A 65 -3.88 5.50 3.75
N MET A 66 -3.58 4.64 4.71
CA MET A 66 -2.28 3.97 4.81
C MET A 66 -2.39 2.54 4.35
N ALA A 67 -1.36 2.07 3.65
CA ALA A 67 -1.23 0.68 3.32
C ALA A 67 0.13 0.13 3.72
N LEU A 68 0.20 -1.19 3.86
CA LEU A 68 1.42 -1.95 4.07
C LEU A 68 1.47 -3.05 3.00
N VAL A 69 2.59 -3.16 2.30
CA VAL A 69 2.83 -4.22 1.33
C VAL A 69 3.88 -5.16 1.92
N GLN A 70 3.48 -6.41 2.14
CA GLN A 70 4.34 -7.47 2.66
C GLN A 70 4.59 -8.50 1.55
N PRO A 71 5.81 -8.58 1.00
CA PRO A 71 6.21 -9.70 0.17
C PRO A 71 6.11 -11.00 0.97
N CYS A 72 5.55 -12.05 0.37
CA CYS A 72 5.37 -13.32 1.07
C CYS A 72 5.60 -14.53 0.17
N THR A 73 5.70 -15.70 0.78
CA THR A 73 5.65 -16.99 0.09
C THR A 73 4.20 -17.35 -0.26
N ILE A 74 4.02 -18.43 -1.03
CA ILE A 74 2.68 -18.99 -1.32
C ILE A 74 1.93 -19.33 -0.02
N ASP A 75 2.65 -19.83 0.97
CA ASP A 75 2.14 -20.18 2.31
C ASP A 75 2.01 -18.98 3.25
N ARG A 76 2.10 -17.75 2.71
CA ARG A 76 1.94 -16.48 3.43
C ARG A 76 2.99 -16.22 4.52
N VAL A 77 4.15 -16.85 4.42
CA VAL A 77 5.32 -16.53 5.26
C VAL A 77 5.98 -15.26 4.70
N ALA A 78 6.28 -14.29 5.57
CA ALA A 78 6.98 -13.08 5.16
C ALA A 78 8.35 -13.43 4.54
N SER A 79 8.62 -12.93 3.33
CA SER A 79 9.87 -13.23 2.60
C SER A 79 10.83 -12.04 2.52
N GLY A 80 10.46 -10.89 3.09
CA GLY A 80 11.24 -9.67 3.04
C GLY A 80 10.64 -8.55 3.88
N PRO A 81 11.24 -7.34 3.85
CA PRO A 81 10.76 -6.21 4.63
C PRO A 81 9.39 -5.74 4.14
N ALA A 82 8.53 -5.40 5.09
CA ALA A 82 7.26 -4.74 4.80
C ALA A 82 7.49 -3.31 4.32
N GLN A 83 6.70 -2.85 3.36
CA GLN A 83 6.78 -1.50 2.81
C GLN A 83 5.55 -0.70 3.18
N TRP A 84 5.75 0.35 3.98
CA TRP A 84 4.72 1.33 4.30
C TRP A 84 4.42 2.22 3.10
N ILE A 85 3.16 2.32 2.73
CA ILE A 85 2.67 3.10 1.61
C ILE A 85 1.69 4.15 2.13
N GLY A 86 1.92 5.40 1.75
CA GLY A 86 0.97 6.49 1.94
C GLY A 86 1.54 7.74 2.64
N PRO A 87 0.68 8.73 2.89
CA PRO A 87 -0.78 8.68 2.70
C PRO A 87 -1.23 8.57 1.23
N ILE A 88 -2.29 7.80 1.00
CA ILE A 88 -3.02 7.69 -0.28
C ILE A 88 -4.24 8.59 -0.15
N ALA A 89 -4.22 9.74 -0.82
CA ALA A 89 -5.23 10.80 -0.64
C ALA A 89 -6.13 11.01 -1.86
N ASP A 90 -5.73 10.51 -3.04
CA ASP A 90 -6.39 10.78 -4.32
C ASP A 90 -6.32 9.56 -5.25
N SER A 91 -7.11 9.61 -6.33
CA SER A 91 -7.18 8.57 -7.35
C SER A 91 -5.85 8.31 -8.03
N ASP A 92 -5.02 9.34 -8.22
CA ASP A 92 -3.73 9.24 -8.89
C ASP A 92 -2.71 8.48 -8.04
N SER A 93 -2.72 8.73 -6.73
CA SER A 93 -1.94 7.99 -5.74
C SER A 93 -2.39 6.52 -5.67
N ALA A 94 -3.71 6.27 -5.70
CA ALA A 94 -4.24 4.90 -5.74
C ALA A 94 -3.86 4.18 -7.05
N ALA A 95 -3.95 4.85 -8.20
CA ALA A 95 -3.55 4.31 -9.49
C ALA A 95 -2.05 3.97 -9.54
N ALA A 96 -1.19 4.86 -9.01
CA ALA A 96 0.24 4.60 -8.92
C ALA A 96 0.56 3.40 -8.03
N LEU A 97 -0.17 3.21 -6.91
CA LEU A 97 -0.04 2.01 -6.10
C LEU A 97 -0.47 0.76 -6.87
N ARG A 98 -1.61 0.80 -7.56
CA ARG A 98 -2.07 -0.34 -8.37
C ARG A 98 -1.04 -0.75 -9.40
N ASP A 99 -0.49 0.18 -10.17
CA ASP A 99 0.43 -0.13 -11.24
C ASP A 99 1.74 -0.71 -10.68
N TRP A 100 2.24 -0.14 -9.59
CA TRP A 100 3.42 -0.65 -8.90
C TRP A 100 3.21 -2.07 -8.34
N LEU A 101 2.02 -2.39 -7.82
CA LEU A 101 1.65 -3.75 -7.39
C LEU A 101 1.52 -4.71 -8.59
N VAL A 102 0.81 -4.31 -9.64
CA VAL A 102 0.59 -5.14 -10.84
C VAL A 102 1.92 -5.49 -11.49
N LEU A 103 2.89 -4.58 -11.48
CA LEU A 103 4.23 -4.79 -12.03
C LEU A 103 5.18 -5.56 -11.10
N GLY A 104 4.80 -5.85 -9.85
CA GLY A 104 5.66 -6.61 -8.92
C GLY A 104 6.89 -5.85 -8.45
N GLN A 105 6.79 -4.53 -8.37
CA GLN A 105 7.96 -3.63 -8.31
C GLN A 105 8.59 -3.47 -6.91
N TRP A 106 7.92 -3.92 -5.85
CA TRP A 106 8.33 -3.67 -4.46
C TRP A 106 9.73 -4.13 -4.07
N GLU A 107 10.32 -5.12 -4.75
CA GLU A 107 11.68 -5.55 -4.38
C GLU A 107 12.79 -4.70 -5.00
N ASN A 108 12.56 -4.15 -6.19
CA ASN A 108 13.62 -3.56 -7.01
C ASN A 108 13.43 -2.07 -7.25
N ILE A 109 12.20 -1.57 -7.14
CA ILE A 109 11.85 -0.19 -7.38
C ILE A 109 11.32 0.40 -6.08
N PRO A 110 11.86 1.54 -5.61
CA PRO A 110 11.34 2.25 -4.46
C PRO A 110 9.85 2.54 -4.58
N VAL A 111 9.19 2.69 -3.43
CA VAL A 111 7.80 3.17 -3.38
C VAL A 111 7.68 4.48 -4.17
N PRO A 112 6.63 4.66 -5.01
CA PRO A 112 6.42 5.91 -5.73
C PRO A 112 6.53 7.13 -4.82
N ARG A 113 7.22 8.18 -5.26
CA ARG A 113 7.58 9.36 -4.44
C ARG A 113 6.40 10.05 -3.75
N GLN A 114 5.20 9.95 -4.32
CA GLN A 114 3.99 10.51 -3.70
C GLN A 114 3.46 9.67 -2.52
N LEU A 115 3.83 8.39 -2.48
CA LEU A 115 3.42 7.36 -1.54
C LEU A 115 4.50 7.00 -0.49
N ASP A 116 5.72 7.52 -0.61
CA ASP A 116 6.82 7.22 0.32
C ASP A 116 6.91 8.20 1.51
N ARG A 117 5.98 9.17 1.60
CA ARG A 117 6.00 10.26 2.58
C ARG A 117 6.12 9.75 4.01
N HIS A 118 5.35 8.72 4.38
CA HIS A 118 5.46 8.08 5.70
C HIS A 118 6.84 7.47 5.95
N GLN A 119 7.42 6.77 4.97
CA GLN A 119 8.75 6.17 5.12
C GLN A 119 9.83 7.24 5.35
N ARG A 120 9.76 8.36 4.61
CA ARG A 120 10.69 9.48 4.77
C ARG A 120 10.58 10.10 6.16
N TRP A 121 9.37 10.27 6.68
CA TRP A 121 9.16 10.79 8.04
C TRP A 121 9.67 9.83 9.12
N ALA A 122 9.35 8.54 9.03
CA ALA A 122 9.81 7.54 9.99
C ALA A 122 11.35 7.49 10.05
N ARG A 123 12.02 7.46 8.89
CA ARG A 123 13.50 7.50 8.80
C ARG A 123 14.09 8.79 9.37
N GLY A 124 13.47 9.93 9.08
CA GLY A 124 13.91 11.23 9.59
C GLY A 124 13.77 11.37 11.11
N SER A 125 12.76 10.72 11.69
CA SER A 125 12.50 10.70 13.13
C SER A 125 13.50 9.79 13.86
N HIS A 126 13.83 8.63 13.31
CA HIS A 126 14.85 7.73 13.86
C HIS A 126 16.26 8.32 13.88
N ARG A 127 16.58 9.26 12.97
CA ARG A 127 17.92 9.89 12.90
C ARG A 127 18.10 11.06 13.88
N ARG A 128 17.01 11.57 14.47
CA ARG A 128 17.03 12.67 15.44
C ARG A 128 17.02 12.20 16.90
N ASN A 129 16.99 10.89 17.11
CA ASN A 129 17.01 10.24 18.42
C ASN A 129 18.34 9.48 18.57
#